data_AF-A0A1T5EXB1-F1
#
_entry.id   AF-A0A1T5EXB1-F1
#
_cell.length_a   1.000
_cell.length_b   1.000
_cell.length_c   1.000
_cell.angle_alpha   90.00
_cell.angle_beta   90.00
_cell.angle_gamma   90.00
#
_symmetry.space_group_name_H-M   'P 1'
#
loop_
_entity.id
_entity.type
_entity.pdbx_description
1 polymer ?
#
loop_
_entity_poly.entity_id
_entity_poly.type
_entity_poly.pdbx_seq_one_letter_code
_entity_poly.pdbx_strand_id
1 'polypeptide(L)'
;MAGLRLAAILLVPRRYWPALIVGEWAPLIQKCAINAGRFGLEWAILGGIPLMIVCMPLVMLARRRGPFPFRDGEIHLPSVLLVAAACALGSAVVDTAGLSAAIDASRGTSPTIYLRDSFYAYLLGDFCGMVPVVPALFALKDVFNAGRSGAWRRVRNIPLTSALVALCLAGWIGIVLIQERLHLHGAELQALRLCAMLPVLALTLRFGWQGGALAGVLALAAVMSTAGESTDVSIIEAQVVMCIAMAGALLIGMPIARRTRERHAGRVTATAG
;
A
#
# COMPACT_ATOMS: atom_id res chain seq x y z
N MET A 1 -5.95 -1.01 4.71
CA MET A 1 -6.43 -2.19 3.96
C MET A 1 -6.56 -1.97 2.44
N ALA A 2 -6.58 -0.74 1.95
CA ALA A 2 -6.83 -0.45 0.54
C ALA A 2 -5.79 -1.05 -0.44
N GLY A 3 -4.53 -1.18 -0.04
CA GLY A 3 -3.50 -1.84 -0.85
C GLY A 3 -3.78 -3.31 -1.15
N LEU A 4 -4.31 -4.07 -0.18
CA LEU A 4 -4.70 -5.46 -0.38
C LEU A 4 -5.89 -5.57 -1.36
N ARG A 5 -6.87 -4.67 -1.25
CA ARG A 5 -8.03 -4.63 -2.16
C ARG A 5 -7.61 -4.37 -3.60
N LEU A 6 -6.78 -3.35 -3.81
CA LEU A 6 -6.27 -3.02 -5.14
C LEU A 6 -5.42 -4.17 -5.69
N ALA A 7 -4.54 -4.75 -4.88
CA ALA A 7 -3.73 -5.89 -5.31
C ALA A 7 -4.58 -7.11 -5.66
N ALA A 8 -5.63 -7.41 -4.88
CA ALA A 8 -6.57 -8.49 -5.17
C ALA A 8 -7.26 -8.28 -6.54
N ILE A 9 -7.76 -7.07 -6.83
CA ILE A 9 -8.37 -6.75 -8.14
C ILE A 9 -7.38 -6.94 -9.29
N LEU A 10 -6.10 -6.60 -9.07
CA LEU A 10 -5.07 -6.70 -10.10
C LEU A 10 -4.59 -8.14 -10.35
N LEU A 11 -4.52 -8.96 -9.30
CA LEU A 11 -4.04 -10.33 -9.34
C LEU A 11 -5.12 -11.33 -9.76
N VAL A 12 -6.37 -11.08 -9.37
CA VAL A 12 -7.50 -12.00 -9.58
C VAL A 12 -8.10 -11.79 -10.98
N PRO A 13 -8.32 -12.88 -11.76
CA PRO A 13 -9.00 -12.81 -13.05
C PRO A 13 -10.40 -12.20 -12.93
N ARG A 14 -10.83 -11.44 -13.96
CA ARG A 14 -12.14 -10.74 -14.00
C ARG A 14 -13.34 -11.61 -13.64
N ARG A 15 -13.31 -12.90 -13.97
CA ARG A 15 -14.39 -13.84 -13.68
C ARG A 15 -14.69 -14.02 -12.17
N TYR A 16 -13.72 -13.75 -11.30
CA TYR A 16 -13.89 -13.88 -9.84
C TYR A 16 -14.09 -12.54 -9.13
N TRP A 17 -14.18 -11.43 -9.86
CA TRP A 17 -14.44 -10.11 -9.28
C TRP A 17 -15.74 -10.04 -8.48
N PRO A 18 -16.87 -10.66 -8.91
CA PRO A 18 -18.08 -10.69 -8.10
C PRO A 18 -17.88 -11.36 -6.72
N ALA A 19 -17.07 -12.42 -6.65
CA ALA A 19 -16.78 -13.10 -5.40
C ALA A 19 -15.98 -12.20 -4.43
N LEU A 20 -15.07 -11.38 -4.97
CA LEU A 20 -14.34 -10.39 -4.17
C LEU A 20 -15.28 -9.32 -3.59
N ILE A 21 -16.22 -8.83 -4.39
CA ILE A 21 -17.24 -7.86 -3.93
C ILE A 21 -18.02 -8.47 -2.76
N VAL A 22 -18.54 -9.70 -2.93
CA VAL A 22 -19.33 -10.38 -1.89
C VAL A 22 -18.52 -10.56 -0.59
N GLY A 23 -17.23 -10.93 -0.70
CA GLY A 23 -16.35 -11.10 0.45
C GLY A 23 -16.11 -9.81 1.24
N GLU A 24 -16.03 -8.67 0.56
CA GLU A 24 -15.93 -7.36 1.21
C GLU A 24 -17.30 -6.88 1.75
N TRP A 25 -18.38 -7.17 1.02
CA TRP A 25 -19.70 -6.64 1.35
C TRP A 25 -20.31 -7.23 2.60
N ALA A 26 -20.07 -8.52 2.86
CA ALA A 26 -20.63 -9.21 4.02
C ALA A 26 -20.32 -8.52 5.36
N PRO A 27 -19.04 -8.21 5.72
CA PRO A 27 -18.73 -7.50 6.95
C PRO A 27 -19.18 -6.03 6.93
N LEU A 28 -19.21 -5.38 5.76
CA LEU A 28 -19.65 -3.99 5.63
C LEU A 28 -21.14 -3.83 5.93
N ILE A 29 -21.98 -4.70 5.36
CA ILE A 29 -23.43 -4.69 5.63
C ILE A 29 -23.70 -4.96 7.10
N GLN A 30 -22.99 -5.91 7.71
CA GLN A 30 -23.13 -6.18 9.15
C GLN A 30 -22.80 -4.93 9.98
N LYS A 31 -21.67 -4.27 9.68
CA LYS A 31 -21.28 -3.02 10.36
C LYS A 31 -22.32 -1.92 10.17
N CYS A 32 -22.85 -1.77 8.96
CA CYS A 32 -23.86 -0.77 8.64
C CYS A 32 -25.18 -1.07 9.35
N ALA A 33 -25.64 -2.31 9.35
CA ALA A 33 -26.89 -2.73 10.00
C ALA A 33 -26.86 -2.48 11.52
N ILE A 34 -25.74 -2.79 12.19
CA ILE A 34 -25.60 -2.58 13.64
C ILE A 34 -25.58 -1.08 13.98
N ASN A 35 -24.98 -0.25 13.13
CA ASN A 35 -24.75 1.16 13.45
C ASN A 35 -25.69 2.14 12.72
N ALA A 36 -26.60 1.64 11.87
CA ALA A 36 -27.56 2.46 11.13
C ALA A 36 -28.48 3.27 12.04
N GLY A 37 -28.87 2.70 13.19
CA GLY A 37 -29.67 3.42 14.19
C GLY A 37 -28.94 4.60 14.85
N ARG A 38 -27.60 4.60 14.83
CA ARG A 38 -26.77 5.62 15.48
C ARG A 38 -26.26 6.70 14.53
N PHE A 39 -25.91 6.31 13.30
CA PHE A 39 -25.32 7.22 12.29
C PHE A 39 -26.26 7.55 11.13
N GLY A 40 -27.51 7.06 11.17
CA GLY A 40 -28.50 7.33 10.15
C GLY A 40 -28.40 6.44 8.91
N LEU A 41 -29.46 6.48 8.09
CA LEU A 41 -29.57 5.66 6.89
C LEU A 41 -28.60 6.10 5.79
N GLU A 42 -28.33 7.40 5.67
CA GLU A 42 -27.41 7.95 4.66
C GLU A 42 -25.98 7.45 4.86
N TRP A 43 -25.49 7.45 6.10
CA TRP A 43 -24.21 6.83 6.45
C TRP A 43 -24.22 5.32 6.17
N ALA A 44 -25.31 4.62 6.45
CA ALA A 44 -25.40 3.18 6.20
C ALA A 44 -25.36 2.83 4.70
N ILE A 45 -25.95 3.68 3.85
CA ILE A 45 -25.88 3.52 2.39
C ILE A 45 -24.45 3.78 1.89
N LEU A 46 -23.84 4.90 2.31
CA LEU A 46 -22.50 5.29 1.86
C LEU A 46 -21.41 4.36 2.41
N GLY A 47 -21.47 4.03 3.71
CA GLY A 47 -20.56 3.10 4.36
C GLY A 47 -20.76 1.65 3.92
N GLY A 48 -21.90 1.34 3.30
CA GLY A 48 -22.18 0.05 2.69
C GLY A 48 -21.51 -0.13 1.32
N ILE A 49 -20.97 0.92 0.70
CA ILE A 49 -20.30 0.81 -0.60
C ILE A 49 -18.93 0.15 -0.43
N PRO A 50 -18.68 -1.05 -1.00
CA PRO A 50 -17.34 -1.62 -1.01
C PRO A 50 -16.39 -0.73 -1.78
N LEU A 51 -15.20 -0.53 -1.23
CA LEU A 51 -14.13 0.18 -1.91
C LEU A 51 -13.70 -0.55 -3.19
N MET A 52 -13.93 -1.86 -3.28
CA MET A 52 -13.77 -2.61 -4.53
C MET A 52 -14.65 -2.10 -5.68
N ILE A 53 -15.89 -1.65 -5.41
CA ILE A 53 -16.78 -1.12 -6.46
C ILE A 53 -16.21 0.18 -7.04
N VAL A 54 -15.55 0.99 -6.21
CA VAL A 54 -14.89 2.25 -6.64
C VAL A 54 -13.63 1.96 -7.45
N CYS A 55 -12.83 0.98 -7.02
CA CYS A 55 -11.54 0.66 -7.65
C CYS A 55 -11.69 -0.09 -8.99
N MET A 56 -12.71 -0.95 -9.14
CA MET A 56 -12.92 -1.76 -10.35
C MET A 56 -13.05 -0.97 -11.66
N PRO A 57 -13.89 0.08 -11.78
CA PRO A 57 -14.02 0.84 -13.03
C PRO A 57 -12.71 1.54 -13.41
N LEU A 58 -11.94 2.04 -12.43
CA LEU A 58 -10.63 2.65 -12.66
C LEU A 58 -9.63 1.64 -13.23
N VAL A 59 -9.56 0.44 -12.63
CA VAL A 59 -8.74 -0.66 -13.16
C VAL A 59 -9.20 -1.10 -14.54
N MET A 60 -10.51 -1.16 -14.80
CA MET A 60 -11.05 -1.50 -16.12
C MET A 60 -10.66 -0.47 -17.17
N LEU A 61 -10.77 0.82 -16.84
CA LEU A 61 -10.38 1.92 -17.72
C LEU A 61 -8.88 1.86 -18.04
N ALA A 62 -8.04 1.62 -17.03
CA ALA A 62 -6.60 1.45 -17.22
C ALA A 62 -6.28 0.26 -18.15
N ARG A 63 -6.96 -0.87 -17.98
CA ARG A 63 -6.83 -2.05 -18.87
C ARG A 63 -7.36 -1.83 -20.28
N ARG A 64 -8.27 -0.87 -20.49
CA ARG A 64 -8.78 -0.52 -21.83
C ARG A 64 -7.79 0.38 -22.60
N ARG A 65 -7.03 1.21 -21.89
CA ARG A 65 -6.06 2.14 -22.48
C ARG A 65 -4.71 1.50 -22.85
N GLY A 66 -4.49 0.23 -22.51
CA GLY A 66 -3.29 -0.49 -22.89
C GLY A 66 -3.05 -1.75 -22.05
N PRO A 67 -1.90 -2.42 -22.25
CA PRO A 67 -1.53 -3.58 -21.48
C PRO A 67 -1.20 -3.12 -20.04
N PHE A 68 -2.11 -3.43 -19.11
CA PHE A 68 -2.04 -3.06 -17.70
C PHE A 68 -2.34 -4.29 -16.83
N PRO A 69 -1.57 -4.53 -15.74
CA PRO A 69 -0.47 -3.72 -15.21
C PRO A 69 0.89 -3.96 -15.88
N PHE A 70 0.96 -4.86 -16.86
CA PHE A 70 2.20 -5.25 -17.53
C PHE A 70 2.33 -4.58 -18.89
N ARG A 71 3.49 -3.99 -19.19
CA ARG A 71 3.88 -3.50 -20.52
C ARG A 71 5.18 -4.19 -20.92
N ASP A 72 5.20 -4.81 -22.10
CA ASP A 72 6.36 -5.55 -22.61
C ASP A 72 6.86 -6.67 -21.68
N GLY A 73 5.94 -7.30 -20.92
CA GLY A 73 6.26 -8.35 -19.96
C GLY A 73 6.86 -7.84 -18.63
N GLU A 74 6.96 -6.53 -18.43
CA GLU A 74 7.40 -5.91 -17.18
C GLU A 74 6.27 -5.10 -16.54
N ILE A 75 6.31 -4.95 -15.21
CA ILE A 75 5.30 -4.16 -14.50
C ILE A 75 5.52 -2.69 -14.79
N HIS A 76 4.50 -2.01 -15.30
CA HIS A 76 4.56 -0.59 -15.57
C HIS A 76 4.16 0.21 -14.32
N LEU A 77 5.09 0.26 -13.36
CA LEU A 77 4.93 0.91 -12.05
C LEU A 77 4.29 2.31 -12.10
N PRO A 78 4.65 3.23 -13.03
CA PRO A 78 4.00 4.54 -13.12
C PRO A 78 2.49 4.46 -13.31
N SER A 79 2.02 3.55 -14.17
CA SER A 79 0.58 3.35 -14.38
C SER A 79 -0.11 2.72 -13.18
N VAL A 80 0.59 1.82 -12.47
CA VAL A 80 0.08 1.22 -11.22
C VAL A 80 -0.07 2.28 -10.14
N LEU A 81 0.91 3.17 -9.98
CA LEU A 81 0.86 4.28 -9.04
C LEU A 81 -0.24 5.28 -9.39
N LEU A 82 -0.45 5.57 -10.67
CA LEU A 82 -1.53 6.46 -11.12
C LEU A 82 -2.91 5.87 -10.81
N VAL A 83 -3.10 4.57 -11.08
CA VAL A 83 -4.34 3.87 -10.72
C VAL A 83 -4.52 3.83 -9.20
N ALA A 84 -3.46 3.60 -8.44
CA ALA A 84 -3.50 3.65 -6.98
C ALA A 84 -3.91 5.03 -6.46
N ALA A 85 -3.37 6.12 -7.03
CA ALA A 85 -3.75 7.48 -6.68
C ALA A 85 -5.23 7.76 -7.00
N ALA A 86 -5.70 7.35 -8.18
CA ALA A 86 -7.10 7.51 -8.56
C ALA A 86 -8.04 6.70 -7.65
N CYS A 87 -7.66 5.47 -7.29
CA CYS A 87 -8.42 4.63 -6.37
C CYS A 87 -8.46 5.26 -4.98
N ALA A 88 -7.33 5.73 -4.45
CA ALA A 88 -7.27 6.39 -3.15
C ALA A 88 -8.11 7.68 -3.12
N LEU A 89 -8.12 8.45 -4.21
CA LEU A 89 -8.99 9.61 -4.35
C LEU A 89 -10.47 9.22 -4.32
N GLY A 90 -10.86 8.19 -5.08
CA GLY A 90 -12.22 7.68 -5.07
C GLY A 90 -12.65 7.19 -3.68
N SER A 91 -11.80 6.42 -3.00
CA SER A 91 -12.03 5.97 -1.63
C SER A 91 -12.24 7.15 -0.69
N ALA A 92 -11.33 8.13 -0.70
CA ALA A 92 -11.38 9.27 0.19
C ALA A 92 -12.65 10.10 0.01
N VAL A 93 -13.12 10.28 -1.24
CA VAL A 93 -14.39 10.97 -1.50
C VAL A 93 -15.57 10.22 -0.88
N VAL A 94 -15.62 8.89 -1.04
CA VAL A 94 -16.71 8.07 -0.48
C VAL A 94 -16.65 8.05 1.06
N ASP A 95 -15.47 7.86 1.64
CA ASP A 95 -15.27 7.83 3.08
C ASP A 95 -15.59 9.17 3.74
N THR A 96 -15.17 10.29 3.13
CA THR A 96 -15.49 11.64 3.62
C THR A 96 -16.98 11.96 3.47
N ALA A 97 -17.63 11.54 2.37
CA ALA A 97 -19.08 11.70 2.23
C ALA A 97 -19.86 10.85 3.25
N GLY A 98 -19.38 9.64 3.54
CA GLY A 98 -19.93 8.82 4.62
C GLY A 98 -19.77 9.53 5.97
N LEU A 99 -18.58 10.04 6.26
CA LEU A 99 -18.31 10.78 7.50
C LEU A 99 -19.19 12.02 7.65
N SER A 100 -19.40 12.80 6.58
CA SER A 100 -20.28 13.98 6.62
C SER A 100 -21.72 13.58 6.95
N ALA A 101 -22.26 12.53 6.31
CA ALA A 101 -23.59 12.02 6.61
C ALA A 101 -23.73 11.53 8.07
N ALA A 102 -22.68 10.91 8.61
CA ALA A 102 -22.63 10.51 10.02
C ALA A 102 -22.66 11.71 10.98
N ILE A 103 -21.93 12.79 10.66
CA ILE A 103 -21.89 14.01 11.47
C ILE A 103 -23.27 14.67 11.48
N ASP A 104 -23.91 14.81 10.33
CA ASP A 104 -25.25 15.41 10.21
C ASP A 104 -26.30 14.62 10.99
N ALA A 105 -26.26 13.28 10.91
CA ALA A 105 -27.14 12.41 11.68
C ALA A 105 -26.91 12.51 13.21
N SER A 106 -25.71 12.88 13.65
CA SER A 106 -25.34 12.97 15.07
C SER A 106 -25.81 14.26 15.78
N ARG A 107 -26.53 15.15 15.08
CA ARG A 107 -27.17 16.38 15.62
C ARG A 107 -26.29 17.21 16.57
N GLY A 108 -24.99 17.29 16.31
CA GLY A 108 -24.06 18.17 17.05
C GLY A 108 -23.47 17.59 18.34
N THR A 109 -23.59 16.29 18.61
CA THR A 109 -22.87 15.63 19.73
C THR A 109 -21.47 15.14 19.33
N SER A 110 -21.09 15.28 18.07
CA SER A 110 -19.79 14.83 17.56
C SER A 110 -18.69 15.82 17.93
N PRO A 111 -17.47 15.35 18.28
CA PRO A 111 -16.30 16.23 18.39
C PRO A 111 -16.11 17.03 17.10
N THR A 112 -15.47 18.20 17.19
CA THR A 112 -15.09 19.04 16.05
C THR A 112 -14.13 18.28 15.12
N ILE A 113 -14.69 17.53 14.18
CA ILE A 113 -13.95 16.79 13.16
C ILE A 113 -13.89 17.68 11.91
N TYR A 114 -12.68 18.06 11.51
CA TYR A 114 -12.48 18.81 10.28
C TYR A 114 -12.54 17.86 9.09
N LEU A 115 -13.65 17.88 8.32
CA LEU A 115 -13.84 17.01 7.14
C LEU A 115 -12.67 17.05 6.17
N ARG A 116 -12.07 18.24 6.00
CA ARG A 116 -10.90 18.44 5.14
C ARG A 116 -9.70 17.61 5.60
N ASP A 117 -9.43 17.60 6.90
CA ASP A 117 -8.25 16.91 7.44
C ASP A 117 -8.49 15.39 7.43
N SER A 118 -9.73 14.94 7.67
CA SER A 118 -10.14 13.55 7.48
C SER A 118 -10.02 13.10 6.02
N PHE A 119 -10.40 13.94 5.05
CA PHE A 119 -10.24 13.63 3.63
C PHE A 119 -8.78 13.37 3.27
N TYR A 120 -7.87 14.24 3.72
CA TYR A 120 -6.44 14.02 3.49
C TYR A 120 -5.94 12.77 4.22
N ALA A 121 -6.36 12.53 5.45
CA ALA A 121 -5.99 11.31 6.18
C ALA A 121 -6.44 10.04 5.46
N TYR A 122 -7.67 10.01 4.89
CA TYR A 122 -8.15 8.88 4.10
C TYR A 122 -7.38 8.74 2.79
N LEU A 123 -7.22 9.83 2.03
CA LEU A 123 -6.50 9.83 0.75
C LEU A 123 -5.07 9.32 0.90
N LEU A 124 -4.34 9.90 1.85
CA LEU A 124 -2.94 9.57 2.08
C LEU A 124 -2.81 8.18 2.71
N GLY A 125 -3.67 7.81 3.66
CA GLY A 125 -3.68 6.48 4.25
C GLY A 125 -3.88 5.38 3.21
N ASP A 126 -4.85 5.56 2.31
CA ASP A 126 -5.13 4.61 1.23
C ASP A 126 -3.99 4.56 0.21
N PHE A 127 -3.49 5.71 -0.22
CA PHE A 127 -2.38 5.78 -1.18
C PHE A 127 -1.11 5.15 -0.59
N CYS A 128 -0.74 5.50 0.64
CA CYS A 128 0.40 4.94 1.37
C CYS A 128 0.27 3.42 1.52
N GLY A 129 -0.95 2.92 1.70
CA GLY A 129 -1.26 1.49 1.70
C GLY A 129 -1.12 0.82 0.34
N MET A 130 -1.53 1.46 -0.75
CA MET A 130 -1.49 0.88 -2.10
C MET A 130 -0.10 0.84 -2.71
N VAL A 131 0.68 1.91 -2.54
CA VAL A 131 1.99 2.12 -3.20
C VAL A 131 2.97 0.98 -2.96
N PRO A 132 3.25 0.52 -1.72
CA PRO A 132 4.18 -0.59 -1.49
C PRO A 132 3.51 -1.97 -1.60
N VAL A 133 2.25 -2.12 -1.18
CA VAL A 133 1.57 -3.43 -1.10
C VAL A 133 1.32 -4.04 -2.47
N VAL A 134 0.85 -3.24 -3.44
CA VAL A 134 0.57 -3.72 -4.80
C VAL A 134 1.82 -4.31 -5.46
N PRO A 135 2.94 -3.57 -5.61
CA PRO A 135 4.15 -4.12 -6.19
C PRO A 135 4.75 -5.23 -5.33
N ALA A 136 4.64 -5.20 -4.00
CA ALA A 136 5.16 -6.27 -3.15
C ALA A 136 4.46 -7.61 -3.43
N LEU A 137 3.14 -7.59 -3.62
CA LEU A 137 2.38 -8.79 -3.97
C LEU A 137 2.67 -9.29 -5.39
N PHE A 138 2.97 -8.39 -6.32
CA PHE A 138 3.47 -8.79 -7.64
C PHE A 138 4.87 -9.41 -7.56
N ALA A 139 5.78 -8.81 -6.81
CA ALA A 139 7.12 -9.38 -6.57
C ALA A 139 7.00 -10.77 -5.92
N LEU A 140 6.09 -10.93 -4.97
CA LEU A 140 5.81 -12.21 -4.31
C LEU A 140 5.18 -13.23 -5.27
N LYS A 141 4.26 -12.80 -6.14
CA LYS A 141 3.68 -13.65 -7.19
C LYS A 141 4.76 -14.12 -8.18
N ASP A 142 5.65 -13.22 -8.61
CA ASP A 142 6.75 -13.55 -9.50
C ASP A 142 7.68 -14.57 -8.84
N VAL A 143 7.95 -14.40 -7.54
CA VAL A 143 8.68 -15.36 -6.70
C VAL A 143 8.01 -16.73 -6.66
N PHE A 144 6.71 -16.80 -6.38
CA PHE A 144 5.98 -18.06 -6.29
C PHE A 144 5.91 -18.78 -7.64
N ASN A 145 5.70 -18.03 -8.73
CA ASN A 145 5.66 -18.58 -10.08
C ASN A 145 7.05 -19.02 -10.56
N ALA A 146 8.11 -18.29 -10.19
CA ALA A 146 9.50 -18.69 -10.42
C ALA A 146 9.92 -19.95 -9.64
N GLY A 147 9.14 -20.39 -8.65
CA GLY A 147 9.28 -21.70 -8.01
C GLY A 147 9.13 -22.88 -8.97
N ARG A 148 8.50 -22.68 -10.15
CA ARG A 148 8.44 -23.66 -11.25
C ARG A 148 9.60 -23.56 -12.24
N SER A 149 10.44 -22.53 -12.17
CA SER A 149 11.59 -22.33 -13.06
C SER A 149 12.75 -21.63 -12.35
N GLY A 150 13.79 -22.37 -11.97
CA GLY A 150 15.21 -22.00 -11.70
C GLY A 150 15.61 -20.70 -10.96
N ALA A 151 14.96 -19.56 -11.20
CA ALA A 151 15.29 -18.23 -10.67
C ALA A 151 15.09 -18.10 -9.15
N TRP A 152 14.16 -18.86 -8.55
CA TRP A 152 13.93 -18.85 -7.09
C TRP A 152 15.10 -19.44 -6.28
N ARG A 153 15.79 -20.45 -6.83
CA ARG A 153 17.00 -21.02 -6.20
C ARG A 153 18.13 -19.97 -6.09
N ARG A 154 18.06 -18.89 -6.87
CA ARG A 154 19.05 -17.81 -6.92
C ARG A 154 18.81 -16.70 -5.89
N VAL A 155 17.54 -16.37 -5.58
CA VAL A 155 17.19 -15.39 -4.53
C VAL A 155 17.31 -16.00 -3.12
N ARG A 156 17.01 -17.30 -3.00
CA ARG A 156 17.09 -18.06 -1.74
C ARG A 156 18.52 -18.35 -1.28
N ASN A 157 19.51 -18.32 -2.18
CA ASN A 157 20.90 -18.68 -1.87
C ASN A 157 21.79 -17.49 -1.51
N ILE A 158 21.25 -16.27 -1.39
CA ILE A 158 22.05 -15.11 -0.97
C ILE A 158 21.79 -14.85 0.51
N PRO A 159 22.75 -15.09 1.43
CA PRO A 159 22.59 -14.82 2.87
C PRO A 159 22.30 -13.36 3.21
N LEU A 160 22.45 -12.43 2.24
CA LEU A 160 22.05 -11.03 2.39
C LEU A 160 20.53 -10.80 2.34
N THR A 161 19.73 -11.66 1.71
CA THR A 161 18.27 -11.44 1.67
C THR A 161 17.64 -11.70 3.03
N SER A 162 18.04 -12.78 3.70
CA SER A 162 17.66 -13.05 5.08
C SER A 162 18.24 -12.00 6.04
N ALA A 163 19.49 -11.58 5.87
CA ALA A 163 20.11 -10.55 6.72
C ALA A 163 19.43 -9.17 6.59
N LEU A 164 18.99 -8.79 5.39
CA LEU A 164 18.32 -7.50 5.17
C LEU A 164 16.85 -7.53 5.59
N VAL A 165 16.16 -8.67 5.45
CA VAL A 165 14.84 -8.86 6.07
C VAL A 165 14.96 -8.84 7.59
N ALA A 166 15.98 -9.49 8.16
CA ALA A 166 16.29 -9.42 9.58
C ALA A 166 16.63 -7.98 10.02
N LEU A 167 17.33 -7.20 9.19
CA LEU A 167 17.61 -5.79 9.46
C LEU A 167 16.33 -4.93 9.43
N CYS A 168 15.41 -5.18 8.49
CA CYS A 168 14.12 -4.49 8.47
C CYS A 168 13.27 -4.84 9.70
N LEU A 169 13.25 -6.12 10.10
CA LEU A 169 12.57 -6.59 11.30
C LEU A 169 13.21 -6.04 12.57
N ALA A 170 14.54 -6.00 12.65
CA ALA A 170 15.28 -5.43 13.76
C ALA A 170 15.09 -3.91 13.84
N GLY A 171 15.06 -3.22 12.69
CA GLY A 171 14.71 -1.80 12.62
C GLY A 171 13.27 -1.53 13.06
N TRP A 172 12.33 -2.39 12.69
CA TRP A 172 10.94 -2.32 13.15
C TRP A 172 10.84 -2.52 14.67
N ILE A 173 11.42 -3.59 15.20
CA ILE A 173 11.47 -3.88 16.64
C ILE A 173 12.15 -2.72 17.37
N GLY A 174 13.25 -2.19 16.83
CA GLY A 174 13.95 -1.04 17.37
C GLY A 174 13.05 0.19 17.47
N ILE A 175 12.31 0.53 16.42
CA ILE A 175 11.38 1.68 16.41
C ILE A 175 10.30 1.52 17.48
N VAL A 176 9.68 0.33 17.58
CA VAL A 176 8.63 0.06 18.58
C VAL A 176 9.19 0.16 20.01
N LEU A 177 10.33 -0.48 20.27
CA LEU A 177 10.96 -0.46 21.58
C LEU A 177 11.46 0.93 21.98
N ILE A 178 11.98 1.71 21.03
CA ILE A 178 12.44 3.09 21.25
C ILE A 178 11.24 3.98 21.59
N GLN A 179 10.13 3.87 20.86
CA GLN A 179 8.93 4.63 21.18
C GLN A 179 8.39 4.28 22.56
N GLU A 180 8.28 2.98 22.87
CA GLU A 180 7.75 2.52 24.16
C GLU A 180 8.63 2.99 25.33
N ARG A 181 9.95 2.94 25.17
CA ARG A 181 10.90 3.33 26.24
C ARG A 181 11.08 4.82 26.42
N LEU A 182 11.05 5.59 25.33
CA LEU A 182 11.35 7.03 25.37
C LEU A 182 10.09 7.90 25.39
N HIS A 183 8.89 7.32 25.28
CA HIS A 183 7.63 8.05 25.20
C HIS A 183 7.73 9.22 24.20
N LEU A 184 8.23 8.94 23.00
CA LEU A 184 8.47 9.99 21.99
C LEU A 184 7.14 10.55 21.50
N HIS A 185 7.03 11.87 21.45
CA HIS A 185 5.86 12.58 20.94
C HIS A 185 6.26 13.57 19.82
N GLY A 186 5.33 13.85 18.92
CA GLY A 186 5.49 14.87 17.87
C GLY A 186 6.69 14.62 16.94
N ALA A 187 7.59 15.62 16.85
CA ALA A 187 8.67 15.65 15.86
C ALA A 187 9.69 14.51 16.02
N GLU A 188 9.96 14.06 17.24
CA GLU A 188 10.94 12.99 17.50
C GLU A 188 10.43 11.64 17.00
N LEU A 189 9.14 11.37 17.20
CA LEU A 189 8.47 10.19 16.67
C LEU A 189 8.40 10.24 15.13
N GLN A 190 8.21 11.44 14.56
CA GLN A 190 8.22 11.63 13.11
C GLN A 190 9.62 11.39 12.51
N ALA A 191 10.68 11.88 13.14
CA ALA A 191 12.06 11.59 12.74
C ALA A 191 12.36 10.08 12.78
N LEU A 192 11.91 9.39 13.83
CA LEU A 192 12.05 7.94 13.96
C LEU A 192 11.30 7.18 12.85
N ARG A 193 10.08 7.63 12.50
CA ARG A 193 9.30 7.08 11.37
C ARG A 193 9.99 7.32 10.03
N LEU A 194 10.66 8.45 9.84
CA LEU A 194 11.45 8.71 8.63
C LEU A 194 12.69 7.82 8.54
N CYS A 195 13.31 7.46 9.67
CA CYS A 195 14.39 6.47 9.69
C CYS A 195 13.94 5.09 9.16
N ALA A 196 12.65 4.75 9.29
CA ALA A 196 12.08 3.52 8.70
C ALA A 196 12.16 3.49 7.17
N MET A 197 12.38 4.63 6.50
CA MET A 197 12.56 4.72 5.05
C MET A 197 13.99 4.40 4.59
N LEU A 198 14.98 4.48 5.46
CA LEU A 198 16.37 4.12 5.15
C LEU A 198 16.52 2.67 4.63
N PRO A 199 15.96 1.64 5.30
CA PRO A 199 16.01 0.28 4.76
C PRO A 199 15.25 0.14 3.44
N VAL A 200 14.18 0.91 3.22
CA VAL A 200 13.44 0.94 1.95
C VAL A 200 14.34 1.41 0.81
N LEU A 201 15.07 2.51 1.01
CA LEU A 201 16.01 3.03 0.02
C LEU A 201 17.16 2.06 -0.21
N ALA A 202 17.76 1.51 0.84
CA ALA A 202 18.87 0.55 0.72
C ALA A 202 18.46 -0.69 -0.08
N LEU A 203 17.28 -1.25 0.20
CA LEU A 203 16.75 -2.42 -0.52
C LEU A 203 16.33 -2.09 -1.95
N THR A 204 15.83 -0.88 -2.19
CA THR A 204 15.54 -0.38 -3.53
C THR A 204 16.82 -0.29 -4.38
N LEU A 205 17.89 0.30 -3.82
CA LEU A 205 19.15 0.45 -4.53
C LEU A 205 19.81 -0.91 -4.81
N ARG A 206 19.62 -1.89 -3.92
CA ARG A 206 20.26 -3.22 -4.04
C ARG A 206 19.48 -4.19 -4.93
N PHE A 207 18.15 -4.23 -4.81
CA PHE A 207 17.30 -5.23 -5.47
C PHE A 207 16.29 -4.62 -6.45
N GLY A 208 16.39 -3.31 -6.71
CA GLY A 208 15.43 -2.58 -7.53
C GLY A 208 14.07 -2.45 -6.85
N TRP A 209 13.03 -2.27 -7.66
CA TRP A 209 11.67 -2.02 -7.16
C TRP A 209 11.11 -3.17 -6.28
N GLN A 210 11.56 -4.41 -6.47
CA GLN A 210 11.10 -5.57 -5.69
C GLN A 210 11.52 -5.48 -4.22
N GLY A 211 12.78 -5.11 -3.97
CA GLY A 211 13.28 -4.90 -2.61
C GLY A 211 12.63 -3.70 -1.94
N GLY A 212 12.49 -2.59 -2.68
CA GLY A 212 11.79 -1.39 -2.20
C GLY A 212 10.34 -1.65 -1.82
N ALA A 213 9.62 -2.44 -2.62
CA ALA A 213 8.22 -2.77 -2.34
C ALA A 213 8.06 -3.59 -1.05
N LEU A 214 8.84 -4.67 -0.88
CA LEU A 214 8.78 -5.51 0.31
C LEU A 214 9.21 -4.74 1.57
N ALA A 215 10.29 -3.96 1.48
CA ALA A 215 10.73 -3.10 2.56
C ALA A 215 9.69 -2.03 2.92
N GLY A 216 9.05 -1.44 1.91
CA GLY A 216 8.01 -0.44 2.07
C GLY A 216 6.79 -0.98 2.82
N VAL A 217 6.40 -2.25 2.58
CA VAL A 217 5.31 -2.88 3.35
C VAL A 217 5.70 -3.04 4.83
N LEU A 218 6.93 -3.46 5.12
CA LEU A 218 7.41 -3.57 6.50
C LEU A 218 7.52 -2.21 7.18
N ALA A 219 8.05 -1.20 6.49
CA ALA A 219 8.12 0.16 7.00
C ALA A 219 6.73 0.76 7.25
N LEU A 220 5.77 0.51 6.36
CA LEU A 220 4.40 0.94 6.56
C LEU A 220 3.75 0.26 7.76
N ALA A 221 3.95 -1.05 7.93
CA ALA A 221 3.45 -1.78 9.10
C ALA A 221 4.05 -1.22 10.40
N ALA A 222 5.34 -0.87 10.39
CA ALA A 222 6.02 -0.23 11.50
C ALA A 222 5.43 1.14 11.87
N VAL A 223 5.15 1.96 10.86
CA VAL A 223 4.58 3.29 11.10
C VAL A 223 3.12 3.20 11.54
N MET A 224 2.35 2.25 11.01
CA MET A 224 0.97 2.03 11.47
C MET A 224 0.89 1.44 12.87
N SER A 225 1.81 0.56 13.27
CA SER A 225 1.84 0.04 14.65
C SER A 225 2.19 1.10 15.69
N THR A 226 2.77 2.21 15.25
CA THR A 226 3.19 3.34 16.10
C THR A 226 2.25 4.53 16.02
N ALA A 227 1.20 4.47 15.19
CA ALA A 227 0.15 5.46 15.14
C ALA A 227 -0.78 5.25 16.36
N GLY A 228 -0.65 6.11 17.37
CA GLY A 228 -1.57 6.15 18.50
C GLY A 228 -2.97 6.64 18.08
N GLU A 229 -3.90 6.69 19.05
CA GLU A 229 -5.31 7.06 18.80
C GLU A 229 -5.51 8.52 18.35
N SER A 230 -4.52 9.41 18.49
CA SER A 230 -4.66 10.81 18.09
C SER A 230 -4.46 11.00 16.58
N THR A 231 -5.51 11.46 15.90
CA THR A 231 -5.46 11.93 14.51
C THR A 231 -4.80 13.31 14.46
N ASP A 232 -3.53 13.39 14.89
CA ASP A 232 -2.78 14.64 14.89
C ASP A 232 -2.32 15.00 13.47
N VAL A 233 -2.25 16.30 13.19
CA VAL A 233 -1.72 16.87 11.92
C VAL A 233 -0.35 16.26 11.56
N SER A 234 0.45 15.90 12.56
CA SER A 234 1.75 15.23 12.41
C SER A 234 1.68 13.89 11.67
N ILE A 235 0.56 13.17 11.75
CA ILE A 235 0.36 11.90 11.03
C ILE A 235 0.16 12.17 9.53
N ILE A 236 -0.60 13.21 9.17
CA ILE A 236 -0.84 13.58 7.77
C ILE A 236 0.48 13.97 7.11
N GLU A 237 1.28 14.81 7.78
CA GLU A 237 2.61 15.20 7.28
C GLU A 237 3.53 13.99 7.08
N ALA A 238 3.58 13.08 8.07
CA ALA A 238 4.35 11.85 7.95
C ALA A 238 3.89 11.01 6.76
N GLN A 239 2.58 10.87 6.56
CA GLN A 239 2.03 10.11 5.43
C GLN A 239 2.41 10.72 4.07
N VAL A 240 2.45 12.06 3.93
CA VAL A 240 2.90 12.71 2.68
C VAL A 240 4.33 12.29 2.36
N VAL A 241 5.23 12.46 3.33
CA VAL A 241 6.65 12.18 3.12
C VAL A 241 6.87 10.70 2.81
N MET A 242 6.18 9.81 3.52
CA MET A 242 6.24 8.37 3.26
C MET A 242 5.72 8.00 1.86
N CYS A 243 4.60 8.59 1.43
CA CYS A 243 4.03 8.34 0.10
C CYS A 243 5.02 8.76 -1.00
N ILE A 244 5.59 9.96 -0.88
CA ILE A 244 6.56 10.49 -1.84
C ILE A 244 7.83 9.64 -1.85
N ALA A 245 8.37 9.31 -0.66
CA ALA A 245 9.58 8.51 -0.53
C ALA A 245 9.39 7.11 -1.12
N MET A 246 8.28 6.43 -0.82
CA MET A 246 8.00 5.09 -1.35
C MET A 246 7.73 5.11 -2.85
N ALA A 247 6.92 6.03 -3.35
CA ALA A 247 6.66 6.16 -4.78
C ALA A 247 7.95 6.48 -5.55
N GLY A 248 8.75 7.42 -5.04
CA GLY A 248 10.06 7.79 -5.59
C GLY A 248 11.03 6.61 -5.60
N ALA A 249 11.17 5.90 -4.48
CA ALA A 249 12.01 4.72 -4.38
C ALA A 249 11.61 3.65 -5.41
N LEU A 250 10.32 3.34 -5.53
CA LEU A 250 9.81 2.38 -6.51
C LEU A 250 10.13 2.78 -7.96
N LEU A 251 9.93 4.06 -8.31
CA LEU A 251 10.25 4.58 -9.64
C LEU A 251 11.76 4.54 -9.94
N ILE A 252 12.61 4.87 -8.97
CA ILE A 252 14.07 4.77 -9.07
C ILE A 252 14.51 3.30 -9.16
N GLY A 253 13.80 2.40 -8.50
CA GLY A 253 14.08 0.96 -8.50
C GLY A 253 13.82 0.27 -9.85
N MET A 254 13.03 0.86 -10.74
CA MET A 254 12.72 0.32 -12.07
C MET A 254 13.96 0.16 -12.97
N PRO A 255 14.74 1.22 -13.28
CA PRO A 255 15.94 1.10 -14.10
C PRO A 255 17.02 0.22 -13.45
N ILE A 256 17.09 0.18 -12.12
CA ILE A 256 18.03 -0.66 -11.37
C ILE A 256 17.71 -2.15 -11.58
N ALA A 257 16.43 -2.52 -11.46
CA ALA A 257 15.97 -3.88 -11.74
C ALA A 257 16.25 -4.29 -13.19
N ARG A 258 15.96 -3.40 -14.15
CA ARG A 258 16.19 -3.65 -15.58
C ARG A 258 17.67 -3.90 -15.89
N ARG A 259 18.57 -3.01 -15.44
CA ARG A 259 20.03 -3.18 -15.60
C ARG A 259 20.55 -4.47 -14.98
N THR A 260 20.02 -4.84 -13.81
CA THR A 260 20.42 -6.06 -13.12
C THR A 260 20.00 -7.28 -13.93
N ARG A 261 18.79 -7.30 -14.47
CA ARG A 261 18.27 -8.39 -15.33
C ARG A 261 19.07 -8.50 -16.64
N GLU A 262 19.36 -7.40 -17.31
CA GLU A 262 20.16 -7.35 -18.55
C GLU A 262 21.58 -7.89 -18.33
N ARG A 263 22.26 -7.47 -17.24
CA ARG A 263 23.59 -7.99 -16.88
C ARG A 263 23.60 -9.51 -16.66
N HIS A 264 22.52 -10.07 -16.13
CA HIS A 264 22.41 -11.52 -15.94
C HIS A 264 22.14 -12.25 -17.25
N ALA A 265 21.29 -11.70 -18.13
CA ALA A 265 21.04 -12.26 -19.45
C ALA A 265 22.35 -12.34 -20.27
N GLY A 266 23.14 -11.26 -20.27
CA GLY A 266 24.43 -11.22 -20.97
C GLY A 266 25.49 -12.18 -20.41
N ARG A 267 25.48 -12.46 -19.10
CA ARG A 267 26.38 -13.44 -18.49
C ARG A 267 26.02 -14.88 -18.86
N VAL A 268 24.72 -15.22 -18.89
CA VAL A 268 24.26 -16.56 -19.25
C VAL A 268 24.59 -16.88 -20.71
N THR A 269 24.44 -15.92 -21.62
CA THR A 269 24.83 -16.08 -23.03
C THR A 269 26.34 -16.22 -23.20
N ALA A 270 27.14 -15.52 -22.40
CA ALA A 270 28.61 -15.62 -22.45
C ALA A 270 29.18 -16.93 -21.87
N THR A 271 28.44 -17.62 -21.00
CA THR A 271 28.83 -18.94 -20.46
C THR A 271 28.30 -20.12 -21.28
N ALA A 272 27.45 -19.87 -22.27
CA ALA A 272 26.81 -20.90 -23.09
C ALA A 272 27.37 -20.99 -24.52
N GLY A 273 28.34 -20.13 -24.88
CA GLY A 273 29.15 -20.22 -26.10
C GLY A 273 30.58 -20.59 -25.75
#